data_AF-A0A936I8I2-F1
#
_entry.id   AF-A0A936I8I2-F1
#
_cell.length_a   1.000
_cell.length_b   1.000
_cell.length_c   1.000
_cell.angle_alpha   90.00
_cell.angle_beta   90.00
_cell.angle_gamma   90.00
#
_symmetry.space_group_name_H-M   'P 1'
#
loop_
_entity.id
_entity.type
_entity.pdbx_description
1 polymer ?
#
loop_
_entity_poly.entity_id
_entity_poly.type
_entity_poly.pdbx_seq_one_letter_code
_entity_poly.pdbx_strand_id
1 'polypeptide(L)'
;MPINISGFQEVFDILKELVSGVKSALQIPEKHRKEMLEAVADTAELVDETLTILKQHLTGVISELKFGDQQKAKQLISELGSFPGWETKYRQFQLCDKLREASFNLERRGLYALLNRLIYNDPDLIKQKMWDYIGGEANAANSVGTLLLELSSLDAKVDSEFDTVVNSMEQARNEVSKWRQVFIDFEKELRA
;
A
#
# COMPACT_ATOMS: atom_id res chain seq x y z
N MET A 1 17.82 -11.83 -2.22
CA MET A 1 17.04 -11.76 -0.96
C MET A 1 15.57 -11.88 -1.33
N PRO A 2 14.74 -12.62 -0.59
CA PRO A 2 13.31 -12.62 -0.83
C PRO A 2 12.79 -11.20 -0.58
N ILE A 3 12.14 -10.61 -1.57
CA ILE A 3 11.47 -9.31 -1.43
C ILE A 3 10.26 -9.56 -0.55
N ASN A 4 10.31 -9.08 0.69
CA ASN A 4 9.28 -9.33 1.70
C ASN A 4 8.41 -8.08 1.85
N ILE A 5 7.17 -8.15 1.40
CA ILE A 5 6.25 -7.01 1.48
C ILE A 5 5.34 -7.13 2.72
N SER A 6 5.96 -7.30 3.89
CA SER A 6 5.25 -7.46 5.17
C SER A 6 4.28 -6.31 5.45
N GLY A 7 4.58 -5.12 4.94
CA GLY A 7 3.74 -3.95 5.20
C GLY A 7 2.38 -3.97 4.48
N PHE A 8 2.19 -4.66 3.36
CA PHE A 8 0.83 -4.81 2.77
C PHE A 8 -0.06 -5.72 3.61
N GLN A 9 0.53 -6.75 4.24
CA GLN A 9 -0.18 -7.60 5.19
C GLN A 9 -0.67 -6.80 6.39
N GLU A 10 0.20 -5.96 6.96
CA GLU A 10 -0.16 -5.08 8.08
C GLU A 10 -1.31 -4.13 7.71
N VAL A 11 -1.24 -3.48 6.54
CA VAL A 11 -2.32 -2.61 6.06
C VAL A 11 -3.63 -3.39 5.98
N PHE A 12 -3.59 -4.57 5.36
CA PHE A 12 -4.76 -5.38 5.14
C PHE A 12 -5.39 -5.90 6.44
N ASP A 13 -4.58 -6.36 7.39
CA ASP A 13 -5.05 -6.85 8.68
C ASP A 13 -5.79 -5.77 9.47
N ILE A 14 -5.28 -4.54 9.45
CA ILE A 14 -5.94 -3.47 10.19
C ILE A 14 -7.23 -3.01 9.47
N LEU A 15 -7.29 -3.01 8.14
CA LEU A 15 -8.55 -2.78 7.43
C LEU A 15 -9.60 -3.84 7.82
N LYS A 16 -9.20 -5.12 7.96
CA LYS A 16 -10.08 -6.17 8.46
C LYS A 16 -10.54 -5.93 9.90
N GLU A 17 -9.64 -5.51 10.78
CA GLU A 17 -9.99 -5.17 12.16
C GLU A 17 -10.99 -4.01 12.23
N LEU A 18 -10.83 -2.97 11.41
CA LEU A 18 -11.79 -1.90 11.30
C LEU A 18 -13.17 -2.39 10.88
N VAL A 19 -13.24 -3.21 9.82
CA VAL A 19 -14.50 -3.77 9.34
C VAL A 19 -15.18 -4.59 10.43
N SER A 20 -14.42 -5.41 11.16
CA SER A 20 -14.92 -6.16 12.31
C SER A 20 -15.46 -5.24 13.41
N GLY A 21 -14.75 -4.16 13.72
CA GLY A 21 -15.18 -3.13 14.68
C GLY A 21 -16.48 -2.45 14.27
N VAL A 22 -16.63 -2.08 12.99
CA VAL A 22 -17.85 -1.46 12.46
C VAL A 22 -19.03 -2.43 12.47
N LYS A 23 -18.81 -3.68 12.04
CA LYS A 23 -19.85 -4.72 12.00
C LYS A 23 -20.34 -5.10 13.40
N SER A 24 -19.46 -5.12 14.40
CA SER A 24 -19.79 -5.48 15.78
C SER A 24 -20.44 -4.34 16.59
N ALA A 25 -20.30 -3.08 16.16
CA ALA A 25 -20.86 -1.92 16.82
C ALA A 25 -22.35 -1.72 16.52
N LEU A 26 -23.19 -2.49 17.21
CA LEU A 26 -24.66 -2.45 17.07
C LEU A 26 -25.28 -1.09 17.39
N GLN A 27 -24.59 -0.28 18.21
CA GLN A 27 -24.99 1.04 18.68
C GLN A 27 -24.96 2.11 17.57
N ILE A 28 -24.18 1.90 16.49
CA ILE A 28 -24.04 2.86 15.39
C ILE A 28 -25.27 2.77 14.47
N PRO A 29 -25.92 3.88 14.08
CA PRO A 29 -27.01 3.83 13.10
C PRO A 29 -26.56 3.17 11.78
N GLU A 30 -27.45 2.38 11.17
CA GLU A 30 -27.14 1.60 9.96
C GLU A 30 -26.57 2.46 8.82
N LYS A 31 -27.13 3.66 8.62
CA LYS A 31 -26.63 4.65 7.66
C LYS A 31 -25.15 4.97 7.88
N HIS A 32 -24.75 5.21 9.13
CA HIS A 32 -23.36 5.56 9.46
C HIS A 32 -22.43 4.36 9.37
N ARG A 33 -22.89 3.15 9.71
CA ARG A 33 -22.11 1.93 9.44
C ARG A 33 -21.84 1.74 7.95
N LYS A 34 -22.83 2.02 7.10
CA LYS A 34 -22.66 1.95 5.65
C LYS A 34 -21.65 2.98 5.13
N GLU A 35 -21.76 4.24 5.56
CA GLU A 35 -20.79 5.31 5.21
C GLU A 35 -19.36 4.93 5.65
N MET A 36 -19.24 4.30 6.81
CA MET A 36 -17.98 3.81 7.36
C MET A 36 -17.38 2.66 6.55
N LEU A 37 -18.18 1.66 6.18
CA LEU A 37 -17.73 0.53 5.35
C LEU A 37 -17.37 0.99 3.93
N GLU A 38 -18.12 1.95 3.37
CA GLU A 38 -17.80 2.56 2.07
C GLU A 38 -16.43 3.22 2.09
N ALA A 39 -16.13 3.99 3.14
CA ALA A 39 -14.83 4.64 3.26
C ALA A 39 -13.65 3.65 3.38
N VAL A 40 -13.88 2.47 4.00
CA VAL A 40 -12.88 1.39 4.01
C VAL A 40 -12.72 0.76 2.63
N ALA A 41 -13.82 0.62 1.88
CA ALA A 41 -13.79 0.12 0.50
C ALA A 41 -13.03 1.09 -0.43
N ASP A 42 -13.28 2.40 -0.31
CA ASP A 42 -12.57 3.44 -1.07
C ASP A 42 -11.05 3.40 -0.81
N THR A 43 -10.63 3.16 0.44
CA THR A 43 -9.21 2.98 0.78
C THR A 43 -8.63 1.72 0.12
N ALA A 44 -9.36 0.61 0.11
CA ALA A 44 -8.90 -0.61 -0.54
C ALA A 44 -8.73 -0.43 -2.07
N GLU A 45 -9.66 0.30 -2.71
CA GLU A 45 -9.59 0.67 -4.13
C GLU A 45 -8.35 1.53 -4.42
N LEU A 46 -8.07 2.54 -3.59
CA LEU A 46 -6.87 3.39 -3.76
C LEU A 46 -5.56 2.61 -3.64
N VAL A 47 -5.52 1.59 -2.78
CA VAL A 47 -4.35 0.69 -2.68
C VAL A 47 -4.23 -0.17 -3.94
N ASP A 48 -5.32 -0.73 -4.48
CA ASP A 48 -5.31 -1.43 -5.78
C ASP A 48 -4.76 -0.55 -6.90
N GLU A 49 -5.26 0.69 -7.03
CA GLU A 49 -4.80 1.63 -8.06
C GLU A 49 -3.28 1.86 -7.96
N THR A 50 -2.77 2.08 -6.75
CA THR A 50 -1.34 2.28 -6.50
C THR A 50 -0.52 1.03 -6.88
N LEU A 51 -0.98 -0.16 -6.47
CA LEU A 51 -0.36 -1.43 -6.83
C LEU A 51 -0.40 -1.70 -8.35
N THR A 52 -1.45 -1.24 -9.02
CA THR A 52 -1.61 -1.37 -10.48
C THR A 52 -0.54 -0.57 -11.21
N ILE A 53 -0.32 0.68 -10.81
CA ILE A 53 0.73 1.54 -11.39
C ILE A 53 2.11 0.91 -11.16
N LEU A 54 2.37 0.44 -9.93
CA LEU A 54 3.62 -0.24 -9.60
C LEU A 54 3.84 -1.48 -10.47
N LYS A 55 2.83 -2.34 -10.62
CA LYS A 55 2.89 -3.53 -11.48
C LYS A 55 3.21 -3.18 -12.93
N GLN A 56 2.58 -2.14 -13.47
CA GLN A 56 2.83 -1.68 -14.83
C GLN A 56 4.28 -1.21 -15.00
N HIS A 57 4.79 -0.45 -14.03
CA HIS A 57 6.17 0.03 -14.04
C HIS A 57 7.17 -1.14 -13.97
N LEU A 58 6.99 -2.09 -13.05
CA LEU A 58 7.83 -3.29 -12.96
C LEU A 58 7.79 -4.11 -14.26
N THR A 59 6.63 -4.19 -14.91
CA THR A 59 6.51 -4.85 -16.22
C THR A 59 7.33 -4.14 -17.29
N GLY A 60 7.34 -2.80 -17.30
CA GLY A 60 8.19 -1.99 -18.18
C GLY A 60 9.67 -2.26 -17.94
N VAL A 61 10.12 -2.24 -16.67
CA VAL A 61 11.51 -2.57 -16.29
C VAL A 61 11.91 -3.96 -16.79
N ILE A 62 11.08 -4.98 -16.53
CA ILE A 62 11.36 -6.37 -16.96
C ILE A 62 11.45 -6.46 -18.49
N SER A 63 10.59 -5.75 -19.22
CA SER A 63 10.60 -5.75 -20.67
C SER A 63 11.90 -5.14 -21.22
N GLU A 64 12.36 -4.02 -20.64
CA GLU A 64 13.61 -3.38 -21.03
C GLU A 64 14.82 -4.25 -20.67
N LEU A 65 14.82 -4.91 -19.50
CA LEU A 65 15.87 -5.86 -19.14
C LEU A 65 15.96 -7.01 -20.13
N LYS A 66 14.83 -7.64 -20.50
CA LYS A 66 14.81 -8.87 -21.31
C LYS A 66 14.98 -8.64 -22.81
N PHE A 67 14.45 -7.52 -23.32
CA PHE A 67 14.28 -7.32 -24.77
C PHE A 67 14.73 -5.94 -25.25
N GLY A 68 15.07 -5.03 -24.35
CA GLY A 68 15.35 -3.63 -24.64
C GLY A 68 16.77 -3.20 -24.30
N ASP A 69 16.90 -1.96 -23.86
CA ASP A 69 18.20 -1.34 -23.54
C ASP A 69 18.50 -1.48 -22.04
N GLN A 70 19.61 -2.15 -21.71
CA GLN A 70 20.05 -2.34 -20.32
C GLN A 70 20.33 -1.02 -19.59
N GLN A 71 20.82 0.02 -20.28
CA GLN A 71 21.04 1.34 -19.67
C GLN A 71 19.71 2.01 -19.33
N LYS A 72 18.73 1.87 -20.22
CA LYS A 72 17.36 2.34 -19.97
C LYS A 72 16.71 1.57 -18.82
N ALA A 73 16.91 0.25 -18.75
CA ALA A 73 16.44 -0.56 -17.65
C ALA A 73 17.07 -0.12 -16.31
N LYS A 74 18.39 0.11 -16.26
CA LYS A 74 19.08 0.67 -15.10
C LYS A 74 18.46 1.99 -14.65
N GLN A 75 18.22 2.90 -15.59
CA GLN A 75 17.60 4.18 -15.28
C GLN A 75 16.21 4.00 -14.67
N LEU A 76 15.36 3.16 -15.27
CA LEU A 76 14.02 2.87 -14.74
C LEU A 76 14.07 2.23 -13.35
N ILE A 77 15.03 1.35 -13.09
CA ILE A 77 15.23 0.76 -11.75
C ILE A 77 15.66 1.84 -10.75
N SER A 78 16.60 2.70 -11.12
CA SER A 78 17.04 3.82 -10.28
C SER A 78 15.88 4.79 -9.96
N GLU A 79 15.01 5.05 -10.95
CA GLU A 79 13.80 5.86 -10.80
C GLU A 79 12.81 5.28 -9.78
N LEU A 80 12.83 3.97 -9.50
CA LEU A 80 12.01 3.36 -8.43
C LEU A 80 12.27 4.05 -7.08
N GLY A 81 13.51 4.44 -6.79
CA GLY A 81 13.89 5.07 -5.53
C GLY A 81 13.57 6.57 -5.44
N SER A 82 13.10 7.18 -6.54
CA SER A 82 12.86 8.63 -6.62
C SER A 82 11.40 8.96 -6.30
N PHE A 83 11.03 8.95 -5.02
CA PHE A 83 9.66 9.24 -4.58
C PHE A 83 9.07 10.57 -5.15
N PRO A 84 9.82 11.69 -5.20
CA PRO A 84 9.34 12.92 -5.86
C PRO A 84 9.10 12.76 -7.37
N GLY A 85 9.86 11.89 -8.04
CA GLY A 85 9.64 11.51 -9.43
C GLY A 85 8.33 10.76 -9.63
N TRP A 86 7.99 9.87 -8.69
CA TRP A 86 6.70 9.17 -8.69
C TRP A 86 5.52 10.11 -8.44
N GLU A 87 5.63 11.03 -7.48
CA GLU A 87 4.60 12.06 -7.22
C GLU A 87 4.37 12.99 -8.40
N THR A 88 5.44 13.35 -9.11
CA THR A 88 5.34 14.20 -10.30
C THR A 88 4.68 13.45 -11.46
N LYS A 89 4.96 12.15 -11.59
CA LYS A 89 4.51 11.31 -12.71
C LYS A 89 3.13 10.70 -12.49
N TYR A 90 2.75 10.48 -11.23
CA TYR A 90 1.53 9.78 -10.84
C TYR A 90 0.85 10.51 -9.67
N ARG A 91 -0.34 11.03 -9.91
CA ARG A 91 -1.15 11.76 -8.92
C ARG A 91 -1.50 10.89 -7.70
N GLN A 92 -1.60 9.57 -7.88
CA GLN A 92 -1.83 8.58 -6.82
C GLN A 92 -0.69 8.52 -5.80
N PHE A 93 0.54 8.89 -6.20
CA PHE A 93 1.65 9.01 -5.26
C PHE A 93 1.64 10.33 -4.47
N GLN A 94 1.02 11.41 -5.00
CA GLN A 94 0.77 12.62 -4.20
C GLN A 94 -0.30 12.40 -3.13
N LEU A 95 -1.25 11.51 -3.39
CA LEU A 95 -2.15 11.00 -2.35
C LEU A 95 -1.29 10.35 -1.24
N CYS A 96 -0.31 9.49 -1.59
CA CYS A 96 0.65 8.89 -0.66
C CYS A 96 1.49 9.88 0.19
N ASP A 97 1.66 11.12 -0.26
CA ASP A 97 2.44 12.14 0.46
C ASP A 97 1.59 12.90 1.50
N LYS A 98 0.34 13.24 1.15
CA LYS A 98 -0.67 13.68 2.14
C LYS A 98 -0.87 12.65 3.24
N LEU A 99 -0.62 11.39 2.91
CA LEU A 99 -0.70 10.25 3.82
C LEU A 99 0.50 10.07 4.71
N ARG A 100 1.70 10.34 4.20
CA ARG A 100 2.91 10.47 5.02
C ARG A 100 2.79 11.60 6.04
N GLU A 101 2.22 12.74 5.64
CA GLU A 101 1.97 13.88 6.53
C GLU A 101 0.90 13.57 7.60
N ALA A 102 -0.16 12.83 7.24
CA ALA A 102 -1.12 12.30 8.21
C ALA A 102 -0.45 11.30 9.20
N SER A 103 0.43 10.42 8.71
CA SER A 103 1.21 9.46 9.53
C SER A 103 2.06 10.12 10.60
N PHE A 104 2.86 11.13 10.24
CA PHE A 104 3.69 11.89 11.19
C PHE A 104 2.85 12.55 12.29
N ASN A 105 1.63 12.96 11.94
CA ASN A 105 0.68 13.53 12.90
C ASN A 105 0.01 12.47 13.78
N LEU A 106 -0.19 11.25 13.29
CA LEU A 106 -0.77 10.10 14.02
C LEU A 106 0.24 9.41 14.94
N GLU A 107 1.49 9.26 14.51
CA GLU A 107 2.59 8.74 15.33
C GLU A 107 2.87 9.67 16.53
N ARG A 108 2.86 10.99 16.29
CA ARG A 108 2.86 12.01 17.36
C ARG A 108 1.69 11.90 18.34
N ARG A 109 0.57 11.30 17.92
CA ARG A 109 -0.65 11.14 18.73
C ARG A 109 -0.77 9.75 19.38
N GLY A 110 0.24 8.89 19.25
CA GLY A 110 0.36 7.67 20.06
C GLY A 110 -0.47 6.47 19.59
N LEU A 111 -0.79 6.38 18.29
CA LEU A 111 -1.60 5.29 17.72
C LEU A 111 -1.03 3.89 18.03
N TYR A 112 0.30 3.73 18.02
CA TYR A 112 0.98 2.46 18.33
C TYR A 112 0.79 1.98 19.79
N ALA A 113 0.43 2.87 20.72
CA ALA A 113 0.15 2.47 22.10
C ALA A 113 -1.26 1.85 22.28
N LEU A 114 -2.14 1.97 21.28
CA LEU A 114 -3.56 1.66 21.38
C LEU A 114 -3.97 0.32 20.73
N LEU A 115 -3.09 -0.31 19.95
CA LEU A 115 -3.32 -1.63 19.32
C LEU A 115 -3.50 -2.78 20.33
N ASN A 116 -3.11 -2.60 21.60
CA ASN A 116 -3.09 -3.69 22.60
C ASN A 116 -4.34 -3.81 23.50
N ARG A 117 -5.44 -3.07 23.26
CA ARG A 117 -6.66 -3.16 24.08
C ARG A 117 -7.94 -2.89 23.28
N LEU A 118 -8.48 -3.90 22.60
CA LEU A 118 -9.71 -3.78 21.82
C LEU A 118 -10.90 -4.44 22.53
N ILE A 119 -11.65 -3.62 23.28
CA ILE A 119 -13.08 -3.85 23.58
C ILE A 119 -13.79 -2.57 23.15
N TYR A 120 -14.47 -2.62 22.01
CA TYR A 120 -15.12 -1.45 21.41
C TYR A 120 -16.52 -1.24 22.00
N ASN A 121 -16.59 -0.49 23.11
CA ASN A 121 -17.87 -0.11 23.73
C ASN A 121 -18.35 1.30 23.34
N ASP A 122 -17.58 2.06 22.55
CA ASP A 122 -17.87 3.46 22.23
C ASP A 122 -17.89 3.73 20.71
N PRO A 123 -19.07 4.04 20.14
CA PRO A 123 -19.27 4.46 18.75
C PRO A 123 -18.43 5.66 18.30
N ASP A 124 -18.22 6.66 19.16
CA ASP A 124 -17.46 7.86 18.80
C ASP A 124 -15.96 7.55 18.77
N LEU A 125 -15.49 6.62 19.62
CA LEU A 125 -14.13 6.09 19.56
C LEU A 125 -13.90 5.28 18.28
N ILE A 126 -14.86 4.45 17.84
CA ILE A 126 -14.77 3.74 16.55
C ILE A 126 -14.73 4.74 15.41
N LYS A 127 -15.62 5.75 15.41
CA LYS A 127 -15.63 6.79 14.39
C LYS A 127 -14.30 7.53 14.36
N GLN A 128 -13.79 7.98 15.51
CA GLN A 128 -12.48 8.63 15.59
C GLN A 128 -11.37 7.70 15.11
N LYS A 129 -11.39 6.42 15.44
CA LYS A 129 -10.37 5.45 15.02
C LYS A 129 -10.45 5.10 13.54
N MET A 130 -11.65 5.05 12.99
CA MET A 130 -11.87 4.96 11.56
C MET A 130 -11.40 6.22 10.85
N TRP A 131 -11.61 7.42 11.39
CA TRP A 131 -11.05 8.64 10.79
C TRP A 131 -9.52 8.74 10.96
N ASP A 132 -8.98 8.26 12.09
CA ASP A 132 -7.54 8.15 12.35
C ASP A 132 -6.88 7.08 11.44
N TYR A 133 -7.61 6.03 11.03
CA TYR A 133 -7.09 4.87 10.30
C TYR A 133 -7.55 4.75 8.83
N ILE A 134 -8.65 5.38 8.42
CA ILE A 134 -8.94 5.67 7.01
C ILE A 134 -7.95 6.76 6.53
N GLY A 135 -7.30 7.48 7.45
CA GLY A 135 -5.99 8.11 7.24
C GLY A 135 -4.78 7.15 7.20
N GLY A 136 -5.01 5.83 7.22
CA GLY A 136 -4.04 4.72 7.29
C GLY A 136 -3.54 4.24 5.94
N GLU A 137 -3.78 5.01 4.89
CA GLU A 137 -3.07 4.87 3.63
C GLU A 137 -1.52 5.13 3.83
N ALA A 138 -1.11 5.68 4.99
CA ALA A 138 0.27 5.83 5.47
C ALA A 138 1.10 4.53 5.52
N ASN A 139 0.51 3.44 6.03
CA ASN A 139 1.19 2.15 6.12
C ASN A 139 1.34 1.53 4.73
N ALA A 140 0.36 1.75 3.84
CA ALA A 140 0.44 1.32 2.44
C ALA A 140 1.52 2.10 1.69
N ALA A 141 1.58 3.42 1.86
CA ALA A 141 2.61 4.28 1.28
C ALA A 141 4.02 3.93 1.78
N ASN A 142 4.17 3.64 3.07
CA ASN A 142 5.46 3.20 3.63
C ASN A 142 5.87 1.84 3.04
N SER A 143 4.95 0.89 2.94
CA SER A 143 5.19 -0.44 2.35
C SER A 143 5.60 -0.37 0.89
N VAL A 144 4.89 0.44 0.10
CA VAL A 144 5.23 0.74 -1.30
C VAL A 144 6.60 1.40 -1.37
N GLY A 145 6.87 2.39 -0.52
CA GLY A 145 8.14 3.13 -0.47
C GLY A 145 9.34 2.24 -0.13
N THR A 146 9.23 1.38 0.88
CA THR A 146 10.27 0.42 1.24
C THR A 146 10.57 -0.54 0.09
N LEU A 147 9.53 -1.12 -0.51
CA LEU A 147 9.67 -2.00 -1.67
C LEU A 147 10.38 -1.30 -2.84
N LEU A 148 9.98 -0.06 -3.13
CA LEU A 148 10.58 0.75 -4.20
C LEU A 148 12.06 1.05 -3.96
N LEU A 149 12.45 1.38 -2.71
CA LEU A 149 13.84 1.61 -2.32
C LEU A 149 14.69 0.34 -2.37
N GLU A 150 14.13 -0.79 -1.93
CA GLU A 150 14.82 -2.09 -2.03
C GLU A 150 15.07 -2.46 -3.50
N LEU A 151 14.05 -2.29 -4.34
CA LEU A 151 14.16 -2.57 -5.77
C LEU A 151 15.10 -1.62 -6.50
N SER A 152 15.13 -0.34 -6.12
CA SER A 152 16.01 0.64 -6.77
C SER A 152 17.48 0.31 -6.58
N SER A 153 17.85 -0.30 -5.45
CA SER A 153 19.22 -0.74 -5.15
C SER A 153 19.75 -1.82 -6.11
N LEU A 154 18.88 -2.44 -6.90
CA LEU A 154 19.26 -3.44 -7.90
C LEU A 154 19.85 -2.82 -9.17
N ASP A 155 19.76 -1.49 -9.35
CA ASP A 155 20.34 -0.78 -10.50
C ASP A 155 21.84 -1.05 -10.65
N ALA A 156 22.60 -0.98 -9.56
CA ALA A 156 24.03 -1.21 -9.50
C ALA A 156 24.43 -2.63 -9.90
N LYS A 157 23.49 -3.59 -9.81
CA LYS A 157 23.71 -5.01 -10.07
C LYS A 157 23.30 -5.45 -11.47
N VAL A 158 22.68 -4.58 -12.27
CA VAL A 158 22.19 -4.95 -13.62
C VAL A 158 23.30 -5.50 -14.51
N ASP A 159 24.51 -4.92 -14.45
CA ASP A 159 25.62 -5.34 -15.33
C ASP A 159 26.30 -6.62 -14.83
N SER A 160 26.33 -6.86 -13.52
CA SER A 160 27.10 -7.94 -12.89
C SER A 160 26.26 -9.16 -12.50
N GLU A 161 24.96 -8.99 -12.27
CA GLU A 161 24.05 -10.02 -11.76
C GLU A 161 22.69 -9.95 -12.49
N PHE A 162 22.71 -9.83 -13.82
CA PHE A 162 21.51 -9.64 -14.65
C PHE A 162 20.34 -10.57 -14.33
N ASP A 163 20.57 -11.90 -14.33
CA ASP A 163 19.51 -12.89 -14.06
C ASP A 163 18.93 -12.75 -12.65
N THR A 164 19.76 -12.38 -11.67
CA THR A 164 19.30 -12.10 -10.30
C THR A 164 18.39 -10.88 -10.26
N VAL A 165 18.73 -9.81 -10.99
CA VAL A 165 17.91 -8.59 -11.06
C VAL A 165 16.58 -8.88 -11.72
N VAL A 166 16.58 -9.58 -12.87
CA VAL A 166 15.35 -9.98 -13.57
C VAL A 166 14.44 -10.81 -12.67
N ASN A 167 14.99 -11.84 -12.03
CA ASN A 167 14.22 -12.70 -11.12
C ASN A 167 13.64 -11.91 -9.94
N SER A 168 14.41 -10.96 -9.37
CA SER A 168 13.95 -10.12 -8.27
C SER A 168 12.80 -9.19 -8.71
N MET A 169 12.90 -8.58 -9.89
CA MET A 169 11.82 -7.75 -10.45
C MET A 169 10.56 -8.57 -10.74
N GLU A 170 10.70 -9.79 -11.27
CA GLU A 170 9.57 -10.69 -11.51
C GLU A 170 8.90 -11.14 -10.21
N GLN A 171 9.69 -11.45 -9.17
CA GLN A 171 9.18 -11.78 -7.85
C GLN A 171 8.38 -10.62 -7.26
N ALA A 172 8.91 -9.39 -7.29
CA ALA A 172 8.20 -8.20 -6.83
C ALA A 172 6.89 -7.98 -7.60
N ARG A 173 6.92 -8.07 -8.94
CA ARG A 173 5.71 -7.90 -9.77
C ARG A 173 4.63 -8.94 -9.43
N ASN A 174 5.04 -10.19 -9.22
CA ASN A 174 4.12 -11.27 -8.88
C ASN A 174 3.52 -11.05 -7.48
N GLU A 175 4.33 -10.61 -6.52
CA GLU A 175 3.85 -10.34 -5.16
C GLU A 175 2.89 -9.13 -5.12
N VAL A 176 3.23 -8.05 -5.82
CA VAL A 176 2.31 -6.92 -6.05
C VAL A 176 0.99 -7.38 -6.67
N SER A 177 1.04 -8.32 -7.63
CA SER A 177 -0.17 -8.85 -8.28
C SER A 177 -1.04 -9.67 -7.33
N LYS A 178 -0.45 -10.39 -6.36
CA LYS A 178 -1.22 -11.12 -5.34
C LYS A 178 -1.94 -10.15 -4.41
N TRP A 179 -1.22 -9.16 -3.89
CA TRP A 179 -1.80 -8.15 -3.00
C TRP A 179 -2.91 -7.36 -3.66
N ARG A 180 -2.71 -7.00 -4.93
CA ARG A 180 -3.74 -6.38 -5.76
C ARG A 180 -5.06 -7.17 -5.74
N GLN A 181 -4.98 -8.47 -5.98
CA GLN A 181 -6.16 -9.33 -5.97
C GLN A 181 -6.83 -9.37 -4.60
N VAL A 182 -6.04 -9.42 -3.52
CA VAL A 182 -6.55 -9.40 -2.14
C VAL A 182 -7.34 -8.12 -1.84
N PHE A 183 -6.83 -6.94 -2.22
CA PHE A 183 -7.53 -5.68 -2.03
C PHE A 183 -8.80 -5.55 -2.87
N ILE A 184 -8.78 -6.02 -4.13
CA ILE A 184 -9.97 -6.06 -5.00
C ILE A 184 -11.07 -6.94 -4.41
N ASP A 185 -10.71 -8.13 -3.93
CA ASP A 185 -11.70 -9.06 -3.38
C ASP A 185 -12.30 -8.53 -2.06
N PHE A 186 -11.48 -7.85 -1.26
CA PHE A 186 -11.92 -7.19 -0.04
C PHE A 186 -12.85 -6.01 -0.29
N GLU A 187 -12.53 -5.13 -1.24
CA GLU A 187 -13.40 -4.03 -1.65
C GLU A 187 -14.79 -4.54 -2.08
N LYS A 188 -14.83 -5.58 -2.91
CA LYS A 188 -16.08 -6.22 -3.35
C LYS A 188 -16.89 -6.78 -2.19
N GLU A 189 -16.25 -7.37 -1.19
CA GLU A 189 -16.94 -7.88 0.01
C GLU A 189 -17.64 -6.76 0.78
N LEU A 190 -17.05 -5.56 0.81
CA LEU A 190 -17.60 -4.41 1.53
C LEU A 190 -18.75 -3.72 0.79
N ARG A 191 -18.73 -3.73 -0.53
CA ARG A 191 -19.74 -3.11 -1.40
C ARG A 191 -20.91 -4.04 -1.76
N ALA A 192 -20.84 -5.32 -1.41
CA ALA A 192 -21.90 -6.32 -1.62
C ALA A 192 -23.03 -6.21 -0.58
#